data_AF-A0A385DG40-F1
#
_entry.id   AF-A0A385DG40-F1
#
_cell.length_a   1.000
_cell.length_b   1.000
_cell.length_c   1.000
_cell.angle_alpha   90.00
_cell.angle_beta   90.00
_cell.angle_gamma   90.00
#
_symmetry.space_group_name_H-M   'P 1'
#
loop_
_entity.id
_entity.type
_entity.pdbx_description
1 polymer ?
#
loop_
_entity_poly.entity_id
_entity_poly.type
_entity_poly.pdbx_seq_one_letter_code
_entity_poly.pdbx_strand_id
1 'polypeptide(L)'
;MAVAAAVSIPLTAGPAAAADASSRCDLKVGVGGGAEPIRGNAIGSWNWASRTSLTSVHLEAKDTSADGAHPAVRLVTQSPSGTKTTYAWRHNTQGANTTQGWNTSASNSAGIEVAWVEGAIFDGSTLKYTCKGTTKWNTHY
;
A
#
# COMPACT_ATOMS: atom_id res chain seq x y z
N MET A 1 -21.59 37.20 48.00
CA MET A 1 -21.54 35.91 47.28
C MET A 1 -22.28 36.08 45.96
N ALA A 2 -21.57 36.01 44.82
CA ALA A 2 -22.18 35.81 43.50
C ALA A 2 -21.15 35.09 42.62
N VAL A 3 -21.63 34.07 41.92
CA VAL A 3 -20.86 32.92 41.40
C VAL A 3 -20.33 33.22 40.00
N ALA A 4 -19.04 33.00 39.78
CA ALA A 4 -18.42 33.06 38.45
C ALA A 4 -18.77 31.78 37.66
N ALA A 5 -19.56 31.92 36.61
CA ALA A 5 -19.86 30.83 35.68
C ALA A 5 -18.79 30.77 34.58
N ALA A 6 -17.91 29.78 34.65
CA ALA A 6 -16.93 29.51 33.61
C ALA A 6 -17.62 28.76 32.44
N VAL A 7 -17.64 29.39 31.27
CA VAL A 7 -18.14 28.78 30.02
C VAL A 7 -17.02 27.92 29.43
N SER A 8 -17.18 26.61 29.47
CA SER A 8 -16.31 25.64 28.80
C SER A 8 -16.69 25.55 27.32
N ILE A 9 -15.82 26.00 26.43
CA ILE A 9 -15.96 25.84 24.98
C ILE A 9 -15.55 24.41 24.63
N PRO A 10 -16.44 23.56 24.07
CA PRO A 10 -16.01 22.27 23.56
C PRO A 10 -15.14 22.51 22.33
N LEU A 11 -13.84 22.20 22.43
CA LEU A 11 -13.01 22.02 21.24
C LEU A 11 -13.52 20.78 20.51
N THR A 12 -14.39 20.96 19.52
CA THR A 12 -14.69 19.93 18.55
C THR A 12 -13.44 19.75 17.70
N ALA A 13 -12.58 18.80 18.08
CA ALA A 13 -11.53 18.32 17.20
C ALA A 13 -12.21 17.82 15.92
N GLY A 14 -12.10 18.61 14.84
CA GLY A 14 -12.54 18.18 13.52
C GLY A 14 -11.84 16.86 13.15
N PRO A 15 -12.45 16.02 12.30
CA PRO A 15 -11.82 14.79 11.88
C PRO A 15 -10.45 15.11 11.30
N ALA A 16 -9.40 14.50 11.87
CA ALA A 16 -8.06 14.58 11.31
C ALA A 16 -8.17 14.12 9.84
N ALA A 17 -7.88 15.02 8.91
CA ALA A 17 -7.80 14.68 7.49
C ALA A 17 -6.75 13.58 7.36
N ALA A 18 -7.20 12.35 7.13
CA ALA A 18 -6.32 11.22 7.01
C ALA A 18 -5.53 11.42 5.70
N ALA A 19 -4.21 11.64 5.81
CA ALA A 19 -3.39 11.96 4.66
C ALA A 19 -3.35 10.77 3.68
N ASP A 20 -3.75 11.02 2.43
CA ASP A 20 -3.69 10.05 1.36
C ASP A 20 -2.23 9.79 0.95
N ALA A 21 -1.80 8.53 1.04
CA ALA A 21 -0.51 8.06 0.57
C ALA A 21 -0.70 7.10 -0.60
N SER A 22 0.20 7.15 -1.59
CA SER A 22 0.18 6.24 -2.74
C SER A 22 1.56 5.69 -3.08
N SER A 23 1.63 4.43 -3.49
CA SER A 23 2.86 3.73 -3.83
C SER A 23 2.62 2.94 -5.11
N ARG A 24 3.60 2.94 -6.02
CA ARG A 24 3.51 2.18 -7.27
C ARG A 24 4.85 1.60 -7.66
N CYS A 25 4.85 0.48 -8.36
CA CYS A 25 6.00 0.00 -9.12
C CYS A 25 5.59 -0.69 -10.42
N ASP A 26 6.47 -0.58 -11.41
CA ASP A 26 6.31 -1.21 -12.71
C ASP A 26 6.97 -2.58 -12.69
N LEU A 27 6.23 -3.60 -13.09
CA LEU A 27 6.71 -4.98 -13.17
C LEU A 27 7.43 -5.17 -14.50
N LYS A 28 8.76 -5.07 -14.46
CA LYS A 28 9.64 -5.23 -15.61
C LYS A 28 10.31 -6.60 -15.54
N VAL A 29 10.25 -7.33 -16.66
CA VAL A 29 10.93 -8.62 -16.83
C VAL A 29 12.17 -8.36 -17.66
N GLY A 30 13.32 -8.26 -16.98
CA GLY A 30 14.56 -7.86 -17.63
C GLY A 30 15.82 -8.24 -16.87
N VAL A 31 16.84 -8.65 -17.61
CA VAL A 31 18.19 -8.97 -17.14
C VAL A 31 19.12 -7.80 -17.42
N GLY A 32 18.86 -6.64 -16.81
CA GLY A 32 19.80 -5.50 -16.74
C GLY A 32 20.25 -4.85 -18.06
N GLY A 33 19.81 -3.61 -18.30
CA GLY A 33 20.51 -2.66 -19.17
C GLY A 33 19.74 -2.13 -20.39
N GLY A 34 18.54 -2.64 -20.69
CA GLY A 34 17.70 -2.16 -21.80
C GLY A 34 16.38 -1.52 -21.36
N ALA A 35 15.63 -0.97 -22.32
CA ALA A 35 14.22 -0.60 -22.11
C ALA A 35 13.38 -1.88 -21.95
N GLU A 36 13.28 -2.37 -20.73
CA GLU A 36 12.56 -3.61 -20.44
C GLU A 36 11.04 -3.43 -20.60
N PRO A 37 10.34 -4.38 -21.24
CA PRO A 37 8.89 -4.31 -21.37
C PRO A 37 8.23 -4.38 -19.99
N ILE A 38 7.33 -3.44 -19.74
CA ILE A 38 6.45 -3.47 -18.57
C ILE A 38 5.40 -4.54 -18.83
N ARG A 39 5.35 -5.54 -17.96
CA ARG A 39 4.39 -6.65 -18.03
C ARG A 39 3.21 -6.48 -17.07
N GLY A 40 3.31 -5.51 -16.17
CA GLY A 40 2.22 -5.13 -15.30
C GLY A 40 2.60 -3.98 -14.39
N ASN A 41 1.65 -3.60 -13.54
CA ASN A 41 1.87 -2.58 -12.51
C ASN A 41 1.28 -3.07 -11.18
N ALA A 42 1.96 -2.74 -10.10
CA ALA A 42 1.44 -2.85 -8.75
C ALA A 42 1.26 -1.45 -8.19
N ILE A 43 0.04 -1.14 -7.76
CA ILE A 43 -0.34 0.18 -7.24
C ILE A 43 -0.98 -0.04 -5.88
N GLY A 44 -0.79 0.90 -4.96
CA GLY A 44 -1.61 0.97 -3.77
C GLY A 44 -1.73 2.39 -3.26
N SER A 45 -2.83 2.64 -2.57
CA SER A 45 -3.09 3.88 -1.83
C SER A 45 -3.74 3.58 -0.50
N TRP A 46 -3.58 4.48 0.46
CA TRP A 46 -4.14 4.33 1.81
C TRP A 46 -4.15 5.64 2.56
N ASN A 47 -4.90 5.65 3.65
CA ASN A 47 -4.99 6.78 4.57
C ASN A 47 -4.37 6.42 5.92
N TRP A 48 -3.52 7.31 6.43
CA TRP A 48 -2.93 7.17 7.76
C TRP A 48 -3.98 7.48 8.84
N ALA A 49 -4.50 6.45 9.50
CA ALA A 49 -5.49 6.64 10.58
C ALA A 49 -4.82 6.90 11.93
N SER A 50 -3.67 6.28 12.18
CA SER A 50 -2.89 6.48 13.40
C SER A 50 -1.44 6.02 13.20
N ARG A 51 -0.63 6.08 14.25
CA ARG A 51 0.70 5.46 14.29
C ARG A 51 0.67 3.95 14.06
N THR A 52 -0.47 3.28 14.24
CA THR A 52 -0.57 1.82 14.20
C THR A 52 -1.52 1.30 13.13
N SER A 53 -2.20 2.18 12.38
CA SER A 53 -3.31 1.77 11.50
C SER A 53 -3.36 2.54 10.19
N LEU A 54 -3.64 1.79 9.11
CA LEU A 54 -4.01 2.27 7.79
C LEU A 54 -5.49 1.96 7.53
N THR A 55 -6.18 2.93 6.95
CA THR A 55 -7.57 2.80 6.49
C THR A 55 -7.66 3.04 5.00
N SER A 56 -8.77 2.62 4.39
CA SER A 56 -9.01 2.79 2.95
C SER A 56 -7.84 2.29 2.10
N VAL A 57 -7.22 1.17 2.50
CA VAL A 57 -6.11 0.60 1.75
C VAL A 57 -6.67 0.03 0.47
N HIS A 58 -6.33 0.65 -0.66
CA HIS A 58 -6.64 0.16 -1.98
C HIS A 58 -5.36 -0.40 -2.60
N LEU A 59 -5.45 -1.61 -3.17
CA LEU A 59 -4.35 -2.24 -3.90
C LEU A 59 -4.83 -2.61 -5.29
N GLU A 60 -3.99 -2.43 -6.31
CA GLU A 60 -4.26 -2.85 -7.68
C GLU A 60 -3.09 -3.63 -8.27
N ALA A 61 -3.42 -4.67 -9.03
CA ALA A 61 -2.49 -5.37 -9.90
C ALA A 61 -3.03 -5.32 -11.33
N LYS A 62 -2.26 -4.69 -12.21
CA LYS A 62 -2.57 -4.58 -13.64
C LYS A 62 -1.71 -5.53 -14.43
N ASP A 63 -2.34 -6.30 -15.31
CA ASP A 63 -1.68 -7.17 -16.29
C ASP A 63 -1.67 -6.48 -17.66
N THR A 64 -0.50 -6.33 -18.25
CA THR A 64 -0.34 -5.70 -19.57
C THR A 64 0.19 -6.67 -20.64
N SER A 65 0.42 -7.94 -20.30
CA SER A 65 1.16 -8.87 -21.14
C SER A 65 0.42 -10.19 -21.28
N ALA A 66 0.30 -10.70 -22.51
CA ALA A 66 -0.29 -12.03 -22.77
C ALA A 66 0.81 -13.10 -22.82
N ASP A 67 1.44 -13.39 -21.69
CA ASP A 67 2.57 -14.33 -21.59
C ASP A 67 2.31 -15.55 -20.69
N GLY A 68 1.09 -15.67 -20.16
CA GLY A 68 0.69 -16.76 -19.25
C GLY A 68 1.17 -16.57 -17.81
N ALA A 69 1.95 -15.53 -17.53
CA ALA A 69 2.24 -15.08 -16.18
C ALA A 69 1.16 -14.11 -15.70
N HIS A 70 1.10 -13.86 -14.40
CA HIS A 70 0.15 -12.94 -13.80
C HIS A 70 0.81 -12.03 -12.77
N PRO A 71 0.45 -10.74 -12.74
CA PRO A 71 0.95 -9.82 -11.75
C PRO A 71 0.22 -10.00 -10.40
N ALA A 72 0.93 -9.65 -9.34
CA ALA A 72 0.39 -9.61 -7.99
C ALA A 72 0.90 -8.37 -7.24
N VAL A 73 0.13 -7.93 -6.26
CA VAL A 73 0.46 -6.81 -5.37
C VAL A 73 0.30 -7.22 -3.92
N ARG A 74 1.15 -6.70 -3.04
CA ARG A 74 0.96 -6.76 -1.59
C ARG A 74 1.34 -5.45 -0.93
N LEU A 75 0.72 -5.20 0.21
CA LEU A 75 1.18 -4.16 1.13
C LEU A 75 2.37 -4.66 1.95
N VAL A 76 3.30 -3.76 2.25
CA VAL A 76 4.35 -3.96 3.25
C VAL A 76 4.38 -2.76 4.17
N THR A 77 4.43 -3.03 5.47
CA THR A 77 4.59 -2.01 6.52
C THR A 77 5.88 -2.24 7.28
N GLN A 78 6.47 -1.19 7.83
CA GLN A 78 7.64 -1.25 8.69
C GLN A 78 7.38 -0.45 9.97
N SER A 79 7.70 -1.05 11.12
CA SER A 79 7.62 -0.42 12.43
C SER A 79 8.81 0.53 12.68
N PRO A 80 8.75 1.41 13.69
CA PRO A 80 9.88 2.27 14.07
C PRO A 80 11.16 1.50 14.46
N SER A 81 11.01 0.26 14.93
CA SER A 81 12.14 -0.64 15.22
C SER A 81 12.78 -1.25 13.96
N GLY A 82 12.26 -0.93 12.77
CA GLY A 82 12.72 -1.48 11.49
C GLY A 82 12.11 -2.85 11.13
N THR A 83 11.20 -3.39 11.95
CA THR A 83 10.58 -4.69 11.69
C THR A 83 9.56 -4.58 10.57
N LYS A 84 9.72 -5.39 9.52
CA LYS A 84 8.81 -5.42 8.37
C LYS A 84 7.68 -6.44 8.58
N THR A 85 6.47 -6.05 8.23
CA THR A 85 5.31 -6.93 8.13
C THR A 85 4.84 -6.93 6.68
N THR A 86 4.89 -8.10 6.05
CA THR A 86 4.44 -8.31 4.67
C THR A 86 3.05 -8.94 4.69
N TYR A 87 2.10 -8.32 3.97
CA TYR A 87 0.76 -8.85 3.83
C TYR A 87 0.69 -9.89 2.69
N ALA A 88 -0.39 -10.67 2.64
CA ALA A 88 -0.59 -11.67 1.60
C ALA A 88 -0.64 -11.05 0.20
N TRP A 89 -0.17 -11.79 -0.79
CA TRP A 89 -0.27 -11.40 -2.20
C TRP A 89 -1.72 -11.39 -2.68
N ARG A 90 -2.06 -10.38 -3.47
CA ARG A 90 -3.31 -10.28 -4.23
C ARG A 90 -2.96 -10.43 -5.71
N HIS A 91 -3.48 -11.48 -6.33
CA HIS A 91 -3.11 -11.89 -7.69
C HIS A 91 -4.18 -11.43 -8.68
N ASN A 92 -3.77 -10.80 -9.78
CA ASN A 92 -4.67 -10.58 -10.91
C ASN A 92 -4.55 -11.73 -11.91
N THR A 93 -5.46 -12.70 -11.83
CA THR A 93 -5.47 -13.87 -12.71
C THR A 93 -6.47 -13.76 -13.86
N GLN A 94 -6.99 -12.57 -14.17
CA GLN A 94 -7.98 -12.38 -15.24
C GLN A 94 -7.37 -12.34 -16.65
N GLY A 95 -6.04 -12.43 -16.74
CA GLY A 95 -5.29 -12.41 -18.00
C GLY A 95 -4.95 -11.00 -18.47
N ALA A 96 -4.37 -10.92 -19.67
CA ALA A 96 -3.79 -9.69 -20.22
C ALA A 96 -4.81 -8.54 -20.36
N ASN A 97 -4.31 -7.32 -20.19
CA ASN A 97 -5.07 -6.06 -20.27
C ASN A 97 -6.18 -5.90 -19.22
N THR A 98 -6.06 -6.62 -18.10
CA THR A 98 -7.00 -6.51 -16.99
C THR A 98 -6.36 -5.81 -15.80
N THR A 99 -7.21 -5.22 -14.95
CA THR A 99 -6.83 -4.72 -13.64
C THR A 99 -7.75 -5.35 -12.60
N GLN A 100 -7.17 -5.85 -11.52
CA GLN A 100 -7.93 -6.19 -10.32
C GLN A 100 -7.53 -5.28 -9.16
N GLY A 101 -8.55 -4.87 -8.40
CA GLY A 101 -8.43 -4.00 -7.25
C GLY A 101 -8.99 -4.64 -5.99
N TRP A 102 -8.40 -4.33 -4.83
CA TRP A 102 -8.81 -4.83 -3.52
C TRP A 102 -8.82 -3.70 -2.50
N ASN A 103 -9.92 -3.60 -1.75
CA ASN A 103 -10.04 -2.71 -0.61
C ASN A 103 -9.81 -3.49 0.69
N THR A 104 -8.97 -2.97 1.57
CA THR A 104 -8.63 -3.57 2.86
C THR A 104 -8.28 -2.48 3.88
N SER A 105 -7.92 -2.90 5.08
CA SER A 105 -7.21 -2.10 6.07
C SER A 105 -5.94 -2.83 6.50
N ALA A 106 -5.10 -2.16 7.28
CA ALA A 106 -3.92 -2.76 7.89
C ALA A 106 -3.69 -2.15 9.28
N SER A 107 -3.30 -2.98 10.24
CA SER A 107 -2.99 -2.53 11.60
C SER A 107 -1.84 -3.33 12.18
N ASN A 108 -0.93 -2.66 12.86
CA ASN A 108 0.21 -3.27 13.54
C ASN A 108 0.41 -2.61 14.91
N SER A 109 0.31 -3.40 15.98
CA SER A 109 0.48 -2.93 17.36
C SER A 109 1.90 -2.42 17.65
N ALA A 110 2.91 -2.89 16.91
CA ALA A 110 4.29 -2.39 16.99
C ALA A 110 4.48 -1.02 16.30
N GLY A 111 3.45 -0.52 15.62
CA GLY A 111 3.49 0.71 14.84
C GLY A 111 3.74 0.49 13.35
N ILE A 112 3.35 1.49 12.57
CA ILE A 112 3.53 1.58 11.12
C ILE A 112 4.17 2.94 10.85
N GLU A 113 5.49 3.00 10.92
CA GLU A 113 6.25 4.22 10.59
C GLU A 113 6.28 4.45 9.08
N VAL A 114 6.31 3.34 8.32
CA VAL A 114 6.53 3.37 6.88
C VAL A 114 5.67 2.31 6.20
N ALA A 115 5.15 2.60 5.02
CA ALA A 115 4.46 1.63 4.17
C ALA A 115 4.79 1.79 2.67
N TRP A 116 4.75 0.70 1.93
CA TRP A 116 4.89 0.65 0.47
C TRP A 116 4.16 -0.56 -0.11
N VAL A 117 3.94 -0.57 -1.42
CA VAL A 117 3.52 -1.79 -2.12
C VAL A 117 4.73 -2.54 -2.66
N GLU A 118 4.64 -3.86 -2.66
CA GLU A 118 5.50 -4.69 -3.49
C GLU A 118 4.64 -5.31 -4.59
N GLY A 119 5.19 -5.31 -5.80
CA GLY A 119 4.63 -6.02 -6.93
C GLY A 119 5.44 -7.29 -7.21
N ALA A 120 4.80 -8.29 -7.80
CA ALA A 120 5.48 -9.47 -8.32
C ALA A 120 4.83 -9.97 -9.62
N ILE A 121 5.60 -10.72 -10.42
CA ILE A 121 5.09 -11.53 -11.52
C ILE A 121 5.21 -12.99 -11.13
N PHE A 122 4.12 -13.72 -11.28
CA PHE A 122 4.03 -15.16 -11.04
C PHE A 122 3.77 -15.90 -12.33
N ASP A 123 4.42 -17.04 -12.51
CA ASP A 123 4.15 -18.02 -13.55
C ASP A 123 3.57 -19.25 -12.84
N GLY A 124 2.24 -19.39 -12.87
CA GLY A 124 1.52 -20.27 -11.95
C GLY A 124 1.80 -19.89 -10.49
N SER A 125 2.39 -20.80 -9.71
CA SER A 125 2.80 -20.53 -8.32
C SER A 125 4.25 -20.03 -8.18
N THR A 126 5.01 -19.96 -9.27
CA THR A 126 6.43 -19.61 -9.22
C THR A 126 6.61 -18.10 -9.35
N LEU A 127 7.18 -17.48 -8.32
CA LEU A 127 7.59 -16.08 -8.36
C LEU A 127 8.78 -15.92 -9.32
N LYS A 128 8.67 -15.01 -10.29
CA LYS A 128 9.73 -14.74 -11.28
C LYS A 128 10.42 -13.42 -11.04
N TYR A 129 9.65 -12.38 -10.75
CA TYR A 129 10.13 -11.01 -10.58
C TYR A 129 9.42 -10.32 -9.44
N THR A 130 10.10 -9.37 -8.80
CA THR A 130 9.50 -8.46 -7.84
C THR A 130 9.88 -7.02 -8.16
N CYS A 131 9.01 -6.09 -7.78
CA CYS A 131 9.32 -4.68 -7.73
C CYS A 131 8.93 -4.12 -6.36
N LYS A 132 9.69 -3.11 -5.92
CA LYS A 132 9.37 -2.35 -4.71
C LYS A 132 8.84 -0.98 -5.10
N GLY A 133 7.66 -0.64 -4.60
CA GLY A 133 7.06 0.67 -4.77
C GLY A 133 7.72 1.74 -3.92
N THR A 134 7.39 3.00 -4.22
CA THR A 134 7.87 4.15 -3.44
C THR A 134 7.41 4.04 -1.98
N THR A 135 8.37 4.19 -1.09
CA THR A 135 8.17 4.23 0.35
C THR A 135 7.42 5.49 0.79
N LYS A 136 6.43 5.35 1.68
CA LYS A 136 5.70 6.49 2.28
C LYS A 136 5.79 6.45 3.79
N TRP A 137 6.10 7.60 4.36
CA TRP A 137 6.21 7.82 5.79
C TRP A 137 4.85 8.18 6.39
N ASN A 138 4.59 7.66 7.59
CA ASN A 138 3.39 7.96 8.34
C ASN A 138 3.49 9.34 8.96
N THR A 139 2.52 10.20 8.68
CA THR A 139 2.47 11.59 9.16
C THR A 139 2.16 11.72 10.65
N HIS A 140 1.75 10.63 11.32
CA HIS A 140 1.46 10.63 12.75
C HIS A 140 2.68 10.40 13.63
N TYR A 141 3.86 10.18 13.05
CA TYR A 141 5.11 10.01 13.79
C TYR A 141 5.82 11.33 14.05
#